data_AF-A0A942P1M8-F1
#
_entry.id   AF-A0A942P1M8-F1
#
_cell.length_a   1.000
_cell.length_b   1.000
_cell.length_c   1.000
_cell.angle_alpha   90.00
_cell.angle_beta   90.00
_cell.angle_gamma   90.00
#
_symmetry.space_group_name_H-M   'P 1'
#
loop_
_entity.id
_entity.type
_entity.pdbx_description
1 polymer ?
#
loop_
_entity_poly.entity_id
_entity_poly.type
_entity_poly.pdbx_seq_one_letter_code
_entity_poly.pdbx_strand_id
1 'polypeptide(L)'
;MESLSFISEFKENLHKYSESEYKQRVADLHQITKPIFKRINKWKDIGRYRNNIIAHPWRSSGKFVIPNDPSYNIPKNWAEIFILTHLLKYVWAMITAEFGKEIIEAISYIDSTYSFKSNKEASYPDLNKDHLLMAKEVDIIRKRLNKSYYLKVQQYEFE
;
A
#
# COMPACT_ATOMS: atom_id res chain seq x y z
N MET A 1 7.09 0.99 -17.94
CA MET A 1 6.41 -0.14 -17.29
C MET A 1 5.53 0.46 -16.22
N GLU A 2 4.27 0.72 -16.57
CA GLU A 2 3.36 1.51 -15.74
C GLU A 2 3.04 0.74 -14.46
N SER A 3 3.16 1.39 -13.31
CA SER A 3 2.76 0.82 -12.02
C SER A 3 1.26 0.48 -12.07
N LEU A 4 0.96 -0.79 -12.27
CA LEU A 4 -0.40 -1.32 -12.27
C LEU A 4 -0.92 -1.26 -10.83
N SER A 5 -2.12 -0.70 -10.65
CA SER A 5 -2.73 -0.59 -9.32
C SER A 5 -2.97 -2.01 -8.78
N PHE A 6 -2.76 -2.24 -7.47
CA PHE A 6 -3.04 -3.52 -6.80
C PHE A 6 -4.39 -4.14 -7.22
N ILE A 7 -5.41 -3.31 -7.39
CA ILE A 7 -6.75 -3.73 -7.83
C ILE A 7 -6.74 -4.32 -9.25
N SER A 8 -6.00 -3.68 -10.17
CA SER A 8 -5.85 -4.15 -11.55
C SER A 8 -5.07 -5.47 -11.59
N GLU A 9 -3.94 -5.54 -10.88
CA GLU A 9 -3.14 -6.76 -10.80
C GLU A 9 -3.94 -7.94 -10.25
N PHE A 10 -4.65 -7.72 -9.14
CA PHE A 10 -5.47 -8.75 -8.52
C PHE A 10 -6.56 -9.27 -9.47
N LYS A 11 -7.26 -8.38 -10.17
CA LYS A 11 -8.41 -8.76 -11.00
C LYS A 11 -8.03 -9.36 -12.34
N GLU A 12 -7.00 -8.82 -13.01
CA GLU A 12 -6.72 -9.10 -14.42
C GLU A 12 -5.54 -10.04 -14.59
N ASN A 13 -4.57 -10.00 -13.68
CA ASN A 13 -3.27 -10.64 -13.87
C ASN A 13 -3.06 -11.83 -12.94
N LEU A 14 -3.56 -11.79 -11.71
CA LEU A 14 -3.32 -12.86 -10.72
C LEU A 14 -3.76 -14.24 -11.25
N HIS A 15 -4.99 -14.36 -11.74
CA HIS A 15 -5.45 -15.63 -12.34
C HIS A 15 -4.78 -15.90 -13.68
N LYS A 16 -4.43 -14.89 -14.48
CA LYS A 16 -3.83 -15.08 -15.80
C LYS A 16 -2.44 -15.70 -15.69
N TYR A 17 -1.61 -15.20 -14.78
CA TYR A 17 -0.22 -15.61 -14.63
C TYR A 17 0.03 -16.66 -13.55
N SER A 18 -0.99 -17.05 -12.77
CA SER A 18 -0.82 -18.15 -11.82
C SER A 18 -0.52 -19.47 -12.53
N GLU A 19 0.36 -20.29 -11.96
CA GLU A 19 0.62 -21.63 -12.46
C GLU A 19 -0.63 -22.52 -12.34
N SER A 20 -0.67 -23.59 -13.13
CA SER A 20 -1.85 -24.47 -13.26
C SER A 20 -2.34 -25.00 -11.92
N GLU A 21 -1.43 -25.36 -11.01
CA GLU A 21 -1.76 -25.86 -9.67
C GLU A 21 -2.45 -24.82 -8.76
N TYR A 22 -2.24 -23.53 -9.01
CA TYR A 22 -2.86 -22.44 -8.23
C TYR A 22 -4.10 -21.84 -8.92
N LYS A 23 -4.36 -22.13 -10.20
CA LYS A 23 -5.46 -21.54 -10.97
C LYS A 23 -6.80 -21.63 -10.24
N GLN A 24 -7.16 -22.82 -9.74
CA GLN A 24 -8.45 -23.02 -9.09
C GLN A 24 -8.56 -22.23 -7.78
N ARG A 25 -7.51 -22.24 -6.96
CA ARG A 25 -7.46 -21.47 -5.70
C ARG A 25 -7.56 -19.96 -5.94
N VAL A 26 -6.90 -19.46 -6.98
CA VAL A 26 -7.03 -18.05 -7.39
C VAL A 26 -8.45 -17.75 -7.88
N ALA A 27 -9.07 -18.65 -8.64
CA ALA A 27 -10.45 -18.49 -9.08
C ALA A 27 -11.43 -18.47 -7.91
N ASP A 28 -11.25 -19.34 -6.91
CA ASP A 28 -12.06 -19.37 -5.69
C ASP A 28 -11.86 -18.09 -4.87
N LEU A 29 -10.61 -17.63 -4.72
CA LEU A 29 -10.28 -16.36 -4.07
C LEU A 29 -10.95 -15.17 -4.78
N HIS A 30 -10.98 -15.15 -6.11
CA HIS A 30 -11.70 -14.14 -6.89
C HIS A 30 -13.21 -14.17 -6.61
N GLN A 31 -13.81 -15.36 -6.49
CA GLN A 31 -15.22 -15.50 -6.13
C GLN A 31 -15.50 -14.98 -4.71
N ILE A 32 -14.68 -15.37 -3.74
CA ILE A 32 -14.80 -14.96 -2.32
C ILE A 32 -14.66 -13.44 -2.17
N THR A 33 -13.71 -12.83 -2.88
CA THR A 33 -13.44 -11.38 -2.79
C THR A 33 -14.38 -10.54 -3.65
N LYS A 34 -15.20 -11.16 -4.52
CA LYS A 34 -16.15 -10.47 -5.41
C LYS A 34 -17.06 -9.47 -4.70
N PRO A 35 -17.65 -9.75 -3.51
CA PRO A 35 -18.48 -8.78 -2.79
C PRO A 35 -17.69 -7.54 -2.32
N ILE A 36 -16.42 -7.73 -1.92
CA ILE A 36 -15.53 -6.64 -1.51
C ILE A 36 -15.23 -5.75 -2.71
N PHE A 37 -14.88 -6.34 -3.86
CA PHE A 37 -14.65 -5.60 -5.09
C PHE A 37 -15.92 -4.93 -5.63
N LYS A 38 -17.11 -5.51 -5.44
CA LYS A 38 -18.38 -4.84 -5.77
C LYS A 38 -18.52 -3.51 -5.01
N ARG A 39 -18.03 -3.44 -3.77
CA ARG A 39 -18.04 -2.20 -2.99
C ARG A 39 -16.95 -1.23 -3.44
N ILE A 40 -15.74 -1.71 -3.73
CA ILE A 40 -14.64 -0.89 -4.28
C ILE A 40 -15.02 -0.29 -5.64
N ASN A 41 -15.61 -1.09 -6.54
CA ASN A 41 -16.01 -0.69 -7.89
C ASN A 41 -17.16 0.34 -7.91
N LYS A 42 -17.74 0.69 -6.76
CA LYS A 42 -18.63 1.86 -6.66
C LYS A 42 -17.88 3.14 -7.02
N TRP A 43 -16.59 3.19 -6.74
CA TRP A 43 -15.69 4.29 -7.10
C TRP A 43 -14.97 3.94 -8.42
N LYS A 44 -15.49 4.46 -9.53
CA LYS A 44 -15.05 4.09 -10.88
C LYS A 44 -13.72 4.75 -11.25
N ASP A 45 -13.40 5.89 -10.64
CA ASP A 45 -12.30 6.73 -11.10
C ASP A 45 -11.07 6.70 -10.16
N ILE A 46 -10.97 5.73 -9.24
CA ILE A 46 -9.84 5.61 -8.29
C ILE A 46 -8.47 5.69 -9.00
N GLY A 47 -8.31 5.00 -10.13
CA GLY A 47 -7.06 4.99 -10.88
C GLY A 47 -6.70 6.36 -11.48
N ARG A 48 -7.66 7.00 -12.16
CA ARG A 48 -7.49 8.35 -12.73
C ARG A 48 -7.27 9.38 -11.62
N TYR A 49 -7.95 9.20 -10.51
CA TYR A 49 -7.85 10.05 -9.33
C TYR A 49 -6.49 9.97 -8.65
N ARG A 50 -5.91 8.77 -8.44
CA ARG A 50 -4.53 8.61 -7.91
C ARG A 50 -3.55 9.46 -8.71
N ASN A 51 -3.61 9.34 -10.04
CA ASN A 51 -2.68 10.02 -10.94
C ASN A 51 -2.83 11.55 -10.86
N ASN A 52 -4.05 12.04 -10.65
CA ASN A 52 -4.33 13.46 -10.54
C ASN A 52 -4.09 14.03 -9.14
N ILE A 53 -4.37 13.29 -8.06
CA ILE A 53 -4.19 13.77 -6.68
C ILE A 53 -2.73 13.92 -6.30
N ILE A 54 -1.84 13.04 -6.78
CA ILE A 54 -0.41 13.12 -6.44
C ILE A 54 0.21 14.36 -7.10
N ALA A 55 -0.31 14.77 -8.26
CA ALA A 55 0.22 15.89 -9.02
C ALA A 55 -0.49 17.24 -8.77
N HIS A 56 -1.74 17.24 -8.27
CA HIS A 56 -2.60 18.43 -8.26
C HIS A 56 -3.26 18.86 -6.94
N PRO A 57 -2.85 18.39 -5.74
CA PRO A 57 -3.59 18.75 -4.52
C PRO A 57 -3.45 20.25 -4.19
N TRP A 58 -2.54 20.97 -4.86
CA TRP A 58 -2.22 22.39 -4.66
C TRP A 58 -2.76 23.33 -5.75
N ARG A 59 -3.44 22.83 -6.79
CA ARG A 59 -3.86 23.66 -7.95
C ARG A 59 -5.08 24.55 -7.67
N SER A 60 -5.79 24.35 -6.57
CA SER A 60 -6.89 25.23 -6.14
C SER A 60 -6.37 26.33 -5.22
N SER A 61 -5.85 27.41 -5.82
CA SER A 61 -5.43 28.63 -5.10
C SER A 61 -4.47 28.37 -3.92
N GLY A 62 -3.59 27.35 -4.04
CA GLY A 62 -2.61 27.01 -3.01
C GLY A 62 -3.15 26.24 -1.79
N LYS A 63 -4.42 25.83 -1.79
CA LYS A 63 -5.00 24.99 -0.73
C LYS A 63 -4.80 23.52 -1.04
N PHE A 64 -4.45 22.72 -0.02
CA PHE A 64 -4.50 21.26 -0.11
C PHE A 64 -5.97 20.84 -0.17
N VAL A 65 -6.44 20.55 -1.39
CA VAL A 65 -7.80 20.11 -1.62
C VAL A 65 -7.71 18.68 -2.12
N ILE A 66 -8.26 17.75 -1.33
CA ILE A 66 -8.72 16.47 -1.88
C ILE A 66 -9.74 16.88 -2.94
N PRO A 67 -9.48 16.68 -4.24
CA PRO A 67 -10.41 17.12 -5.27
C PRO A 67 -11.74 16.42 -5.01
N ASN A 68 -12.68 17.14 -4.40
CA ASN A 68 -14.10 16.80 -4.41
C ASN A 68 -14.67 17.29 -5.73
N ASP A 69 -13.95 16.95 -6.81
CA ASP A 69 -14.35 17.28 -8.15
C ASP A 69 -15.51 16.34 -8.48
N PRO A 70 -16.73 16.86 -8.66
CA PRO A 70 -17.91 16.04 -8.92
C PRO A 70 -17.80 15.25 -10.23
N SER A 71 -16.83 15.57 -11.10
CA SER A 71 -16.52 14.78 -12.29
C SER A 71 -15.89 13.42 -11.99
N TYR A 72 -15.39 13.19 -10.77
CA TYR A 72 -14.83 11.92 -10.33
C TYR A 72 -15.78 11.18 -9.39
N ASN A 73 -15.98 9.90 -9.67
CA ASN A 73 -16.66 8.97 -8.77
C ASN A 73 -15.63 8.22 -7.91
N ILE A 74 -15.31 8.81 -6.75
CA ILE A 74 -14.21 8.46 -5.84
C ILE A 74 -14.65 8.64 -4.37
N PRO A 75 -13.86 8.17 -3.38
CA PRO A 75 -14.08 8.53 -1.98
C PRO A 75 -14.11 10.06 -1.79
N LYS A 76 -15.22 10.58 -1.25
CA LYS A 76 -15.45 12.04 -1.14
C LYS A 76 -15.03 12.66 0.18
N ASN A 77 -14.73 11.83 1.18
CA ASN A 77 -14.36 12.28 2.52
C ASN A 77 -13.45 11.24 3.22
N TRP A 78 -12.92 11.60 4.39
CA TRP A 78 -12.03 10.75 5.18
C TRP A 78 -12.66 9.41 5.57
N ALA A 79 -13.95 9.38 5.90
CA ALA A 79 -14.62 8.13 6.26
C ALA A 79 -14.66 7.16 5.07
N GLU A 80 -14.95 7.65 3.86
CA GLU A 80 -14.92 6.83 2.64
C GLU A 80 -13.50 6.37 2.28
N ILE A 81 -12.49 7.21 2.50
CA ILE A 81 -11.08 6.83 2.32
C ILE A 81 -10.72 5.70 3.29
N PHE A 82 -11.09 5.81 4.57
CA PHE A 82 -10.86 4.74 5.54
C PHE A 82 -11.61 3.47 5.16
N ILE A 83 -12.85 3.56 4.67
CA ILE A 83 -13.60 2.40 4.19
C ILE A 83 -12.84 1.72 3.04
N LEU A 84 -12.33 2.48 2.06
CA LEU A 84 -11.51 1.93 0.98
C LEU A 84 -10.27 1.19 1.52
N THR A 85 -9.54 1.79 2.48
CA THR A 85 -8.40 1.13 3.12
C THR A 85 -8.77 -0.18 3.82
N HIS A 86 -9.90 -0.22 4.53
CA HIS A 86 -10.37 -1.45 5.18
C HIS A 86 -10.76 -2.53 4.15
N LEU A 87 -11.42 -2.15 3.06
CA LEU A 87 -11.77 -3.09 2.00
C LEU A 87 -10.53 -3.72 1.36
N LEU A 88 -9.47 -2.93 1.12
CA LEU A 88 -8.19 -3.46 0.63
C LEU A 88 -7.53 -4.40 1.64
N LYS A 89 -7.55 -4.05 2.94
CA LYS A 89 -7.07 -4.93 4.02
C LYS A 89 -7.83 -6.25 4.05
N TYR A 90 -9.15 -6.25 3.81
CA TYR A 90 -9.93 -7.49 3.74
C TYR A 90 -9.55 -8.36 2.54
N VAL A 91 -9.30 -7.77 1.37
CA VAL A 91 -8.76 -8.53 0.23
C VAL A 91 -7.42 -9.18 0.59
N TRP A 92 -6.52 -8.41 1.23
CA TRP A 92 -5.23 -8.95 1.69
C TRP A 92 -5.38 -10.07 2.70
N ALA A 93 -6.30 -9.94 3.67
CA ALA A 93 -6.58 -11.00 4.63
C ALA A 93 -7.05 -12.30 3.96
N MET A 94 -7.84 -12.21 2.89
CA MET A 94 -8.25 -13.40 2.12
C MET A 94 -7.08 -14.01 1.34
N ILE A 95 -6.19 -13.19 0.78
CA ILE A 95 -4.97 -13.68 0.13
C ILE A 95 -4.10 -14.43 1.15
N THR A 96 -3.89 -13.85 2.34
CA THR A 96 -3.07 -14.49 3.38
C THR A 96 -3.71 -15.76 3.93
N ALA A 97 -5.04 -15.81 4.03
CA ALA A 97 -5.75 -17.01 4.44
C ALA A 97 -5.61 -18.14 3.39
N GLU A 98 -5.75 -17.81 2.10
CA GLU A 98 -5.68 -18.78 1.01
C GLU A 98 -4.24 -19.27 0.77
N PHE A 99 -3.27 -18.35 0.74
CA PHE A 99 -1.88 -18.60 0.34
C PHE A 99 -0.88 -18.49 1.49
N GLY A 100 -1.34 -18.66 2.74
CA GLY A 100 -0.50 -18.44 3.92
C GLY A 100 0.75 -19.32 3.94
N LYS A 101 0.64 -20.57 3.49
CA LYS A 101 1.77 -21.50 3.38
C LYS A 101 2.79 -21.00 2.35
N GLU A 102 2.35 -20.68 1.14
CA GLU A 102 3.20 -20.20 0.05
C GLU A 102 3.86 -18.87 0.41
N ILE A 103 3.18 -18.00 1.14
CA ILE A 103 3.75 -16.76 1.67
C ILE A 103 4.87 -17.05 2.66
N ILE A 104 4.68 -17.99 3.59
CA ILE A 104 5.73 -18.40 4.55
C ILE A 104 6.91 -19.04 3.83
N GLU A 105 6.66 -19.87 2.83
CA GLU A 105 7.70 -20.49 2.00
C GLU A 105 8.45 -19.43 1.19
N ALA A 106 7.75 -18.44 0.61
CA ALA A 106 8.36 -17.34 -0.10
C ALA A 106 9.22 -16.46 0.82
N ILE A 107 8.75 -16.17 2.05
CA ILE A 107 9.54 -15.48 3.08
C ILE A 107 10.80 -16.29 3.39
N SER A 108 10.65 -17.59 3.68
CA SER A 108 11.78 -18.49 3.98
C SER A 108 12.78 -18.59 2.81
N TYR A 109 12.28 -18.60 1.57
CA TYR A 109 13.09 -18.60 0.36
C TYR A 109 13.84 -17.28 0.17
N ILE A 110 13.17 -16.14 0.37
CA ILE A 110 13.80 -14.82 0.32
C ILE A 110 14.92 -14.75 1.37
N ASP A 111 14.63 -15.16 2.62
CA ASP A 111 15.57 -15.13 3.75
C ASP A 111 16.79 -16.04 3.53
N SER A 112 16.64 -17.13 2.74
CA SER A 112 17.72 -18.07 2.43
C SER A 112 18.48 -17.76 1.14
N THR A 113 17.84 -17.13 0.15
CA THR A 113 18.42 -16.89 -1.20
C THR A 113 19.07 -15.53 -1.29
N TYR A 114 18.35 -14.49 -0.89
CA TYR A 114 19.02 -13.29 -0.47
C TYR A 114 19.49 -13.62 0.92
N SER A 115 20.80 -13.69 1.15
CA SER A 115 21.27 -13.48 2.50
C SER A 115 20.83 -12.05 2.83
N PHE A 116 19.62 -11.91 3.38
CA PHE A 116 19.50 -11.09 4.55
C PHE A 116 20.51 -11.72 5.48
N LYS A 117 21.74 -11.24 5.44
CA LYS A 117 22.57 -11.32 6.61
C LYS A 117 21.85 -10.43 7.62
N SER A 118 20.75 -10.94 8.19
CA SER A 118 20.75 -11.19 9.62
C SER A 118 22.06 -11.94 9.87
N ASN A 119 23.19 -11.21 9.91
CA ASN A 119 24.11 -11.53 10.97
C ASN A 119 23.18 -11.63 12.20
N LYS A 120 23.39 -12.57 13.11
CA LYS A 120 22.78 -12.40 14.43
C LYS A 120 23.13 -11.02 15.06
N GLU A 121 24.02 -10.26 14.40
CA GLU A 121 24.41 -8.86 14.60
C GLU A 121 23.85 -7.83 13.60
N ALA A 122 23.09 -8.18 12.55
CA ALA A 122 22.33 -7.19 11.79
C ALA A 122 21.00 -6.99 12.52
N SER A 123 21.16 -6.67 13.81
CA SER A 123 20.46 -5.52 14.34
C SER A 123 20.44 -4.48 13.22
N TYR A 124 19.28 -3.93 12.94
CA TYR A 124 19.27 -2.61 12.37
C TYR A 124 19.31 -1.61 13.54
N PRO A 125 20.38 -1.56 14.38
CA PRO A 125 20.38 -0.65 15.51
C PRO A 125 20.23 0.78 14.97
N ASP A 126 20.74 0.94 13.75
CA ASP A 126 20.75 2.15 12.99
C ASP A 126 19.51 2.30 12.10
N LEU A 127 18.53 1.39 11.98
CA LEU A 127 17.28 1.71 11.25
C LEU A 127 16.45 2.72 12.05
N ASN A 128 16.38 2.55 13.37
CA ASN A 128 15.83 3.58 14.24
C ASN A 128 16.67 4.86 14.13
N LYS A 129 18.00 4.75 14.05
CA LYS A 129 18.89 5.91 13.88
C LYS A 129 18.73 6.58 12.52
N ASP A 130 18.56 5.85 11.42
CA ASP A 130 18.35 6.33 10.05
C ASP A 130 16.99 6.99 9.94
N HIS A 131 15.95 6.37 10.51
CA HIS A 131 14.65 6.97 10.65
C HIS A 131 14.72 8.26 11.48
N LEU A 132 15.49 8.27 12.56
CA LEU A 132 15.73 9.48 13.36
C LEU A 132 16.60 10.51 12.63
N LEU A 133 17.58 10.11 11.82
CA LEU A 133 18.44 10.97 11.02
C LEU A 133 17.62 11.63 9.91
N MET A 134 16.83 10.85 9.18
CA MET A 134 15.85 11.33 8.20
C MET A 134 14.83 12.26 8.88
N ALA A 135 14.30 11.89 10.05
CA ALA A 135 13.39 12.76 10.79
C ALA A 135 14.09 14.07 11.21
N LYS A 136 15.36 14.02 11.61
CA LYS A 136 16.18 15.20 11.93
C LYS A 136 16.48 16.06 10.71
N GLU A 137 16.80 15.47 9.56
CA GLU A 137 17.00 16.19 8.30
C GLU A 137 15.71 16.88 7.86
N VAL A 138 14.57 16.18 7.93
CA VAL A 138 13.24 16.77 7.73
C VAL A 138 12.97 17.87 8.78
N ASP A 139 13.42 17.70 10.02
CA ASP A 139 13.29 18.69 11.11
C ASP A 139 14.09 19.98 10.83
N ILE A 140 15.33 19.83 10.34
CA ILE A 140 16.21 20.93 9.92
C ILE A 140 15.56 21.68 8.76
N ILE A 141 15.11 20.95 7.73
CA ILE A 141 14.47 21.53 6.55
C ILE A 141 13.17 22.24 6.93
N ARG A 142 12.29 21.62 7.73
CA ARG A 142 11.02 22.25 8.15
C ARG A 142 11.26 23.51 8.98
N LYS A 143 12.29 23.53 9.85
CA LYS A 143 12.61 24.68 10.71
C LYS A 143 13.12 25.83 9.86
N ARG A 144 14.03 25.56 8.92
CA ARG A 144 14.47 26.53 7.91
C ARG A 144 13.31 27.10 7.10
N LEU A 145 12.29 26.29 6.80
CA LEU A 145 11.08 26.68 6.05
C LEU A 145 9.92 27.18 6.95
N ASN A 146 10.14 27.34 8.26
CA ASN A 146 9.16 27.75 9.26
C ASN A 146 7.83 26.94 9.23
N LYS A 147 7.91 25.60 9.20
CA LYS A 147 6.76 24.68 9.16
C LYS A 147 6.55 23.96 10.50
N SER A 148 5.28 23.76 10.86
CA SER A 148 4.83 23.23 12.16
C SER A 148 4.62 21.71 12.23
N TYR A 149 4.57 21.02 11.09
CA TYR A 149 4.44 19.55 11.03
C TYR A 149 5.82 18.88 11.05
N TYR A 150 5.88 17.62 11.47
CA TYR A 150 7.12 16.84 11.54
C TYR A 150 6.88 15.41 11.05
N LEU A 151 7.95 14.76 10.62
CA LEU A 151 7.90 13.34 10.27
C LEU A 151 7.83 12.51 11.55
N LYS A 152 6.74 11.75 11.71
CA LYS A 152 6.65 10.69 12.72
C LYS A 152 7.22 9.42 12.11
N VAL A 153 8.30 8.92 12.70
CA VAL A 153 8.88 7.64 12.31
C VAL A 153 8.48 6.57 13.32
N GLN A 154 8.13 5.39 12.80
CA GLN A 154 7.93 4.21 13.63
C GLN A 154 9.29 3.60 13.94
N GLN A 155 9.51 3.30 15.21
CA GLN A 155 10.70 2.60 15.67
C GLN A 155 10.39 1.12 15.84
N TYR A 156 11.36 0.30 15.50
CA TYR A 156 11.26 -1.15 15.58
C TYR A 156 12.09 -1.64 16.76
N GLU A 157 11.49 -2.49 17.58
CA GLU A 157 12.19 -3.27 18.60
C GLU A 157 12.44 -4.65 18.01
N PHE A 158 13.71 -5.06 17.98
CA PHE A 158 14.11 -6.40 17.57
C PHE A 158 14.41 -7.19 18.85
N GLU A 159 13.67 -8.28 19.09
CA GLU A 159 13.92 -9.23 20.19
C GLU A 159 15.17 -10.09 19.93
#